data_AF-A0A7X1ZPF0-F1
#
_entry.id   AF-A0A7X1ZPF0-F1
#
_cell.length_a   1.000
_cell.length_b   1.000
_cell.length_c   1.000
_cell.angle_alpha   90.00
_cell.angle_beta   90.00
_cell.angle_gamma   90.00
#
_symmetry.space_group_name_H-M   'P 1'
#
loop_
_entity.id
_entity.type
_entity.pdbx_description
1 polymer ?
#
loop_
_entity_poly.entity_id
_entity_poly.type
_entity_poly.pdbx_seq_one_letter_code
_entity_poly.pdbx_strand_id
1 'polypeptide(L)'
;PELANKVKKVSLELFQKASFHALSKGIIIADTKFEFGLLKDDLILIDEIFTPDSSRFWPLASYSPGQSPPSLDKQFVRNYLESTDWDKESPPPSLPQSIIEQTSKRYLEIYSLLTGKNEL
;
A
#
# COMPACT_ATOMS: atom_id res chain seq x y z
N PRO A 1 12.29 -24.17 8.27
CA PRO A 1 13.67 -23.68 8.50
C PRO A 1 13.70 -22.52 9.49
N GLU A 2 14.79 -22.35 10.25
CA GLU A 2 14.91 -21.30 11.29
C GLU A 2 14.77 -19.88 10.71
N LEU A 3 15.45 -19.59 9.60
CA LEU A 3 15.37 -18.30 8.92
C LEU A 3 13.94 -17.95 8.48
N ALA A 4 13.21 -18.91 7.91
CA ALA A 4 11.82 -18.69 7.49
C ALA A 4 10.91 -18.36 8.69
N ASN A 5 11.14 -18.97 9.84
CA ASN A 5 10.42 -18.64 11.08
C ASN A 5 10.77 -17.24 11.58
N LYS A 6 12.04 -16.83 11.49
CA LYS A 6 12.49 -15.47 11.83
C LYS A 6 11.82 -14.43 10.94
N VAL A 7 11.83 -14.64 9.61
CA VAL A 7 11.14 -13.77 8.64
C VAL A 7 9.65 -13.67 8.96
N LYS A 8 8.96 -14.81 9.14
CA LYS A 8 7.53 -14.82 9.50
C LYS A 8 7.24 -14.00 10.77
N LYS A 9 8.04 -14.22 11.83
CA LYS A 9 7.87 -13.52 13.10
C LYS A 9 8.02 -12.00 12.91
N VAL A 10 9.11 -11.55 12.28
CA VAL A 10 9.38 -10.13 12.08
C VAL A 10 8.33 -9.47 11.18
N SER A 11 7.92 -10.13 10.09
CA SER A 11 6.85 -9.61 9.20
C SER A 11 5.54 -9.39 9.95
N LEU A 12 5.12 -10.33 10.80
CA LEU A 12 3.88 -10.22 11.56
C LEU A 12 3.96 -9.13 12.64
N GLU A 13 5.10 -9.02 13.34
CA GLU A 13 5.32 -7.98 14.35
C GLU A 13 5.30 -6.56 13.73
N LEU A 14 5.98 -6.37 12.59
CA LEU A 14 5.97 -5.12 11.85
C LEU A 14 4.57 -4.77 11.35
N PHE A 15 3.90 -5.73 10.69
CA PHE A 15 2.54 -5.53 10.19
C PHE A 15 1.58 -5.17 11.32
N GLN A 16 1.61 -5.90 12.44
CA GLN A 16 0.71 -5.65 13.56
C GLN A 16 0.92 -4.24 14.16
N LYS A 17 2.18 -3.83 14.33
CA LYS A 17 2.50 -2.48 14.84
C LYS A 17 1.99 -1.39 13.91
N ALA A 18 2.24 -1.50 12.61
CA ALA A 18 1.79 -0.51 11.63
C ALA A 18 0.26 -0.50 11.49
N SER A 19 -0.39 -1.66 11.49
CA SER A 19 -1.84 -1.78 11.41
C SER A 19 -2.53 -1.14 12.62
N PHE A 20 -2.01 -1.30 13.83
CA PHE A 20 -2.56 -0.60 15.00
C PHE A 20 -2.41 0.91 14.90
N HIS A 21 -1.25 1.39 14.43
CA HIS A 21 -1.04 2.82 14.20
C HIS A 21 -2.01 3.36 13.14
N ALA A 22 -2.11 2.72 11.97
CA ALA A 22 -3.00 3.12 10.90
C ALA A 22 -4.47 3.10 11.32
N LEU A 23 -4.90 2.09 12.09
CA LEU A 23 -6.26 1.99 12.61
C LEU A 23 -6.60 3.19 13.50
N SER A 24 -5.65 3.64 14.33
CA SER A 24 -5.83 4.85 15.14
C SER A 24 -6.02 6.14 14.32
N LYS A 25 -5.65 6.10 13.03
CA LYS A 25 -5.79 7.18 12.05
C LYS A 25 -6.98 6.97 11.10
N GLY A 26 -7.82 5.97 11.35
CA GLY A 26 -8.99 5.66 10.51
C GLY A 26 -8.65 4.94 9.20
N ILE A 27 -7.48 4.30 9.12
CA ILE A 27 -7.04 3.52 7.95
C ILE A 27 -6.83 2.06 8.35
N ILE A 28 -7.28 1.13 7.51
CA ILE A 28 -6.96 -0.29 7.57
C ILE A 28 -5.82 -0.57 6.59
N ILE A 29 -4.75 -1.22 7.04
CA ILE A 29 -3.77 -1.86 6.15
C ILE A 29 -4.23 -3.29 5.95
N ALA A 30 -4.76 -3.61 4.77
CA ALA A 30 -5.33 -4.93 4.50
C ALA A 30 -4.23 -5.98 4.35
N ASP A 31 -3.16 -5.62 3.65
CA ASP A 31 -1.96 -6.42 3.46
C ASP A 31 -0.78 -5.51 3.06
N THR A 32 0.43 -6.06 3.17
CA THR A 32 1.68 -5.43 2.73
C THR A 32 2.66 -6.49 2.25
N LYS A 33 3.55 -6.09 1.36
CA LYS A 33 4.78 -6.83 1.04
C LYS A 33 5.95 -6.26 1.84
N PHE A 34 6.81 -7.12 2.34
CA PHE A 34 8.15 -6.74 2.81
C PHE A 34 9.19 -7.47 1.98
N GLU A 35 10.34 -6.82 1.78
CA GLU A 35 11.54 -7.51 1.33
C GLU A 35 12.58 -7.50 2.44
N PHE A 36 13.28 -8.62 2.57
CA PHE A 36 14.35 -8.79 3.54
C PHE A 36 15.61 -9.25 2.83
N GLY A 37 16.73 -8.68 3.25
CA GLY A 37 18.07 -9.12 2.88
C GLY A 37 18.76 -9.82 4.05
N LEU A 38 19.89 -10.46 3.75
CA LEU A 38 20.86 -10.87 4.76
C LEU A 38 22.12 -10.02 4.60
N LEU A 39 22.49 -9.32 5.66
CA LEU A 39 23.79 -8.68 5.76
C LEU A 39 24.64 -9.51 6.72
N LYS A 40 25.56 -10.31 6.17
CA LYS A 40 26.19 -11.42 6.89
C LYS A 40 25.09 -12.41 7.34
N ASP A 41 24.91 -12.59 8.65
CA ASP A 41 23.87 -13.45 9.23
C ASP A 41 22.68 -12.67 9.81
N ASP A 42 22.70 -11.34 9.71
CA ASP A 42 21.64 -10.48 10.21
C ASP A 42 20.54 -10.28 9.17
N LEU A 43 19.29 -10.52 9.59
CA LEU A 43 18.11 -10.25 8.78
C LEU A 43 17.84 -8.75 8.81
N ILE A 44 17.91 -8.11 7.64
CA ILE A 44 17.66 -6.69 7.49
C ILE A 44 16.42 -6.44 6.65
N LEU A 45 15.66 -5.42 7.03
CA LEU A 45 14.58 -4.90 6.20
C LEU A 45 15.19 -4.08 5.07
N ILE A 46 14.73 -4.31 3.85
CA ILE A 46 15.12 -3.58 2.66
C ILE A 46 13.87 -3.05 1.95
N ASP A 47 14.05 -2.45 0.78
CA ASP A 47 12.98 -1.88 -0.04
C ASP A 47 12.12 -0.85 0.72
N GLU A 48 11.04 -0.39 0.09
CA GLU A 48 9.99 0.40 0.75
C GLU A 48 9.09 -0.44 1.67
N ILE A 49 8.49 0.22 2.67
CA ILE A 49 7.51 -0.38 3.57
C ILE A 49 6.33 0.55 3.81
N PHE A 50 5.14 -0.03 3.93
CA PHE A 50 3.91 0.71 4.26
C PHE A 50 3.65 1.93 3.36
N THR A 51 4.01 1.80 2.09
CA THR A 51 3.68 2.77 1.03
C THR A 51 2.45 2.29 0.25
N PRO A 52 1.73 3.16 -0.47
CA PRO A 52 0.59 2.74 -1.30
C PRO A 52 0.99 1.82 -2.47
N ASP A 53 2.29 1.68 -2.73
CA ASP A 53 2.86 0.77 -3.72
C ASP A 53 3.03 -0.65 -3.17
N SER A 54 3.43 -0.76 -1.91
CA SER A 54 3.71 -2.02 -1.21
C SER A 54 2.54 -2.53 -0.37
N SER A 55 1.53 -1.70 -0.10
CA SER A 55 0.41 -1.99 0.82
C SER A 55 -0.94 -1.57 0.25
N ARG A 56 -2.00 -2.31 0.62
CA ARG A 56 -3.39 -1.94 0.36
C ARG A 56 -3.97 -1.17 1.54
N PHE A 57 -4.40 0.07 1.29
CA PHE A 57 -5.01 0.93 2.31
C PHE A 57 -6.50 1.12 2.08
N TRP A 58 -7.30 0.84 3.12
CA TRP A 58 -8.75 1.02 3.10
C TRP A 58 -9.20 2.04 4.14
N PRO A 59 -10.17 2.92 3.84
CA PRO A 59 -10.76 3.78 4.86
C PRO A 59 -11.57 2.93 5.85
N LEU A 60 -11.31 3.08 7.15
CA LEU A 60 -12.05 2.35 8.19
C LEU A 60 -13.56 2.63 8.13
N ALA A 61 -13.93 3.87 7.82
CA ALA A 61 -15.32 4.31 7.78
C ALA A 61 -16.16 3.66 6.65
N SER A 62 -15.52 3.12 5.61
CA SER A 62 -16.20 2.52 4.45
C SER A 62 -16.03 1.00 4.36
N TYR A 63 -15.31 0.39 5.30
CA TYR A 63 -15.07 -1.05 5.29
C TYR A 63 -16.24 -1.83 5.90
N SER A 64 -16.66 -2.89 5.19
CA SER A 64 -17.58 -3.92 5.71
C SER A 64 -17.13 -5.29 5.21
N PRO A 65 -17.17 -6.36 6.05
CA PRO A 65 -16.93 -7.72 5.60
C PRO A 65 -17.84 -8.09 4.41
N GLY A 66 -17.28 -8.81 3.44
CA GLY A 66 -17.99 -9.23 2.22
C GLY A 66 -18.08 -8.17 1.12
N GLN A 67 -17.53 -6.96 1.33
CA GLN A 67 -17.44 -5.93 0.30
C GLN A 67 -15.99 -5.58 -0.01
N SER A 68 -15.73 -5.23 -1.28
CA SER A 68 -14.47 -4.61 -1.68
C SER A 68 -14.55 -3.12 -1.34
N PRO A 69 -13.81 -2.63 -0.34
CA PRO A 69 -13.85 -1.22 0.01
C PRO A 69 -13.25 -0.36 -1.11
N PRO A 70 -13.58 0.94 -1.17
CA PRO A 70 -12.93 1.86 -2.09
C PRO A 70 -11.44 1.90 -1.77
N SER A 71 -10.62 1.49 -2.73
CA SER A 71 -9.17 1.50 -2.54
C SER A 71 -8.64 2.93 -2.51
N LEU A 72 -7.74 3.22 -1.57
CA LEU A 72 -7.01 4.49 -1.52
C LEU A 72 -5.71 4.45 -2.35
N ASP A 73 -5.42 3.36 -3.04
CA ASP A 73 -4.16 3.16 -3.77
C ASP A 73 -4.33 3.24 -5.30
N LYS A 74 -3.51 2.48 -6.03
CA LYS A 74 -3.41 2.39 -7.50
C LYS A 74 -4.70 1.99 -8.23
N GLN A 75 -5.82 1.78 -7.53
CA GLN A 75 -7.07 1.35 -8.14
C GLN A 75 -7.64 2.38 -9.15
N PHE A 76 -7.40 3.68 -9.00
CA PHE A 76 -7.85 4.67 -9.99
C PHE A 76 -7.14 4.51 -11.34
N VAL A 77 -5.83 4.28 -11.31
CA VAL A 77 -5.03 4.00 -12.52
C VAL A 77 -5.49 2.69 -13.14
N ARG A 78 -5.72 1.65 -12.33
CA ARG A 78 -6.23 0.36 -12.81
C ARG A 78 -7.60 0.48 -13.46
N ASN A 79 -8.56 1.12 -12.79
CA ASN A 79 -9.90 1.35 -13.30
C ASN A 79 -9.87 2.15 -14.61
N TYR A 80 -9.01 3.18 -14.70
CA TYR A 80 -8.83 3.93 -15.94
C TYR A 80 -8.30 3.03 -17.06
N LEU A 81 -7.22 2.29 -16.82
CA LEU A 81 -6.64 1.39 -17.83
C LEU A 81 -7.62 0.29 -18.25
N GLU A 82 -8.41 -0.24 -17.32
CA GLU A 82 -9.49 -1.21 -17.60
C GLU A 82 -10.65 -0.62 -18.41
N SER A 83 -10.82 0.71 -18.37
CA SER A 83 -11.81 1.41 -19.21
C SER A 83 -11.30 1.72 -20.63
N THR A 84 -10.03 1.43 -20.92
CA THR A 84 -9.43 1.60 -22.26
C THR A 84 -9.37 0.27 -23.01
N ASP A 85 -9.19 0.32 -24.33
CA ASP A 85 -8.93 -0.86 -25.18
C ASP A 85 -7.49 -1.40 -25.06
N TRP A 86 -6.79 -1.08 -23.97
CA TRP A 86 -5.42 -1.52 -23.78
C TRP A 86 -5.34 -3.03 -23.49
N ASP A 87 -4.59 -3.73 -24.34
CA ASP A 87 -4.39 -5.18 -24.31
C ASP A 87 -3.56 -5.70 -23.11
N LYS A 88 -2.97 -4.80 -22.32
CA LYS A 88 -2.06 -5.09 -21.19
C LYS A 88 -0.71 -5.71 -21.60
N GLU A 89 -0.40 -5.75 -22.89
CA GLU A 89 0.88 -6.24 -23.43
C GLU A 89 1.65 -5.12 -24.15
N SER A 90 0.94 -4.26 -24.87
CA SER A 90 1.48 -3.07 -25.52
C SER A 90 1.86 -1.99 -24.50
N PRO A 91 2.63 -0.96 -24.87
CA PRO A 91 2.82 0.21 -24.00
C PRO A 91 1.45 0.83 -23.61
N PRO A 92 1.21 1.12 -22.31
CA PRO A 92 -0.07 1.66 -21.88
C PRO A 92 -0.32 3.06 -22.45
N PRO A 93 -1.59 3.44 -22.64
CA PRO A 93 -1.93 4.80 -23.02
C PRO A 93 -1.50 5.79 -21.93
N SER A 94 -1.26 7.05 -22.33
CA SER A 94 -0.99 8.12 -21.37
C SER A 94 -2.17 8.30 -20.40
N LEU A 95 -1.85 8.54 -19.13
CA LEU A 95 -2.85 8.84 -18.13
C LEU A 95 -3.36 10.28 -18.29
N PRO A 96 -4.68 10.53 -18.27
CA PRO A 96 -5.23 11.87 -18.23
C PRO A 96 -4.79 12.59 -16.96
N GLN A 97 -4.65 13.90 -17.06
CA GLN A 97 -4.25 14.75 -15.93
C GLN A 97 -5.10 14.53 -14.68
N SER A 98 -6.41 14.33 -14.85
CA SER A 98 -7.34 14.05 -13.75
C SER A 98 -7.05 12.75 -13.00
N ILE A 99 -6.55 11.71 -13.67
CA ILE A 99 -6.16 10.43 -13.05
C ILE A 99 -4.85 10.61 -12.28
N ILE A 100 -3.89 11.37 -12.85
CA ILE A 100 -2.61 11.69 -12.21
C ILE A 100 -2.84 12.46 -10.91
N GLU A 101 -3.69 13.49 -10.95
CA GLU A 101 -4.01 14.32 -9.80
C GLU A 101 -4.76 13.54 -8.71
N GLN A 102 -5.75 12.73 -9.09
CA GLN A 102 -6.46 11.88 -8.14
C GLN A 102 -5.53 10.87 -7.47
N THR A 103 -4.65 10.23 -8.24
CA THR A 103 -3.67 9.28 -7.69
C THR A 103 -2.74 10.00 -6.72
N SER A 104 -2.13 11.10 -7.13
CA SER A 104 -1.23 11.89 -6.28
C SER A 104 -1.89 12.35 -4.98
N LYS A 105 -3.14 12.82 -5.06
CA LYS A 105 -3.92 13.27 -3.90
C LYS A 105 -4.11 12.16 -2.87
N ARG A 106 -4.31 10.92 -3.31
CA ARG A 106 -4.46 9.78 -2.39
C ARG A 106 -3.17 9.42 -1.67
N TYR A 107 -2.03 9.47 -2.35
CA TYR A 107 -0.73 9.25 -1.72
C TYR A 107 -0.48 10.29 -0.62
N LEU A 108 -0.78 11.57 -0.91
CA LEU A 108 -0.68 12.66 0.06
C LEU A 108 -1.67 12.50 1.23
N GLU A 109 -2.90 12.05 0.96
CA GLU A 109 -3.91 11.78 2.00
C GLU A 109 -3.43 10.68 2.95
N ILE A 110 -2.94 9.55 2.43
CA ILE A 110 -2.38 8.46 3.25
C ILE A 110 -1.17 8.96 4.04
N TYR A 111 -0.24 9.66 3.40
CA TYR A 111 0.92 10.24 4.07
C TYR A 111 0.51 11.16 5.23
N SER A 112 -0.43 12.08 4.98
CA SER A 112 -0.89 13.04 5.99
C SER A 112 -1.58 12.35 7.16
N LEU A 113 -2.48 11.39 6.89
CA LEU A 113 -3.17 10.64 7.93
C LEU A 113 -2.20 9.83 8.79
N LEU A 114 -1.25 9.12 8.17
CA LEU A 114 -0.31 8.25 8.89
C LEU A 114 0.76 9.04 9.64
N THR A 115 1.26 10.15 9.10
CA THR A 115 2.37 10.90 9.69
C THR A 115 1.93 12.11 10.51
N GLY A 116 0.72 12.61 10.30
CA GLY A 116 0.24 13.88 10.86
C GLY A 116 0.87 15.13 10.22
N LYS A 117 1.56 14.99 9.08
CA LYS A 117 2.22 16.09 8.36
C LYS A 117 1.41 16.50 7.14
N ASN A 118 1.46 17.78 6.77
CA ASN A 118 0.71 18.30 5.63
C ASN A 118 1.60 18.76 4.46
N GLU A 119 2.91 18.55 4.56
CA GLU A 119 3.90 18.97 3.58
C GLU A 119 4.90 17.82 3.33
N LEU A 120 5.31 17.68 2.07
CA LEU A 120 6.45 16.87 1.63
C LEU A 120 7.70 17.74 1.52
#